data_AF-A0A4R4YDQ0-F1
#
_entry.id   AF-A0A4R4YDQ0-F1
#
_cell.length_a   1.000
_cell.length_b   1.000
_cell.length_c   1.000
_cell.angle_alpha   90.00
_cell.angle_beta   90.00
_cell.angle_gamma   90.00
#
_symmetry.space_group_name_H-M   'P 1'
#
loop_
_entity.id
_entity.type
_entity.pdbx_description
1 polymer ?
#
loop_
_entity_poly.entity_id
_entity_poly.type
_entity_poly.pdbx_seq_one_letter_code
_entity_poly.pdbx_strand_id
1 'polypeptide(L)'
;MGCDILEVGYPSRGGVDVDRHSQLWDVCSLFLTGTGVSDDHSGQDWLGQESNFVTWAHSPSRELADLLAALASGRVFFGDPARFSGVIDLQVDGGAPMGSVTTSAAATRAVRAILTGLPAGGVVRIVQGTVDLAGPAKPEPGTTFTEMPAYAWSRGYVDLPVDTRSPRFVRLEVRDRTGRVIALSNPVWLLRDVPAGGIPAARS
;
A
#
# COMPACT_ATOMS: atom_id res chain seq x y z
N MET A 1 -12.72 8.85 -16.83
CA MET A 1 -11.92 7.61 -16.96
C MET A 1 -10.47 8.00 -16.79
N GLY A 2 -9.80 7.44 -15.80
CA GLY A 2 -8.41 7.70 -15.47
C GLY A 2 -7.67 6.38 -15.34
N CYS A 3 -6.39 6.45 -14.99
CA CYS A 3 -5.62 5.27 -14.58
C CYS A 3 -6.15 4.78 -13.23
N ASP A 4 -6.39 3.47 -13.08
CA ASP A 4 -6.85 2.85 -11.83
C ASP A 4 -5.72 2.08 -11.10
N ILE A 5 -4.69 1.66 -11.87
CA ILE A 5 -3.60 0.80 -11.42
C ILE A 5 -2.26 1.37 -11.89
N LEU A 6 -1.30 1.46 -10.98
CA LEU A 6 0.07 1.88 -11.23
C LEU A 6 1.03 0.76 -10.82
N GLU A 7 1.95 0.40 -11.71
CA GLU A 7 3.06 -0.48 -11.34
C GLU A 7 4.08 0.31 -10.52
N VAL A 8 4.27 -0.10 -9.26
CA VAL A 8 5.16 0.54 -8.29
C VAL A 8 6.29 -0.40 -7.87
N GLY A 9 5.99 -1.70 -7.77
CA GLY A 9 6.92 -2.72 -7.33
C GLY A 9 7.93 -3.11 -8.39
N TYR A 10 8.98 -2.31 -8.53
CA TYR A 10 10.20 -2.63 -9.27
C TYR A 10 11.42 -2.37 -8.37
N PRO A 11 12.39 -3.30 -8.26
CA PRO A 11 13.64 -3.00 -7.57
C PRO A 11 14.38 -1.82 -8.20
N SER A 12 14.35 -1.72 -9.54
CA SER A 12 14.90 -0.63 -10.31
C SER A 12 14.27 -0.58 -11.71
N ARG A 13 13.79 0.60 -12.15
CA ARG A 13 13.31 0.81 -13.53
C ARG A 13 13.41 2.30 -13.91
N GLY A 14 13.90 2.57 -15.12
CA GLY A 14 14.05 3.95 -15.60
C GLY A 14 15.12 4.76 -14.85
N GLY A 15 16.10 4.10 -14.24
CA GLY A 15 17.19 4.75 -13.51
C GLY A 15 16.85 5.16 -12.07
N VAL A 16 15.72 4.71 -11.52
CA VAL A 16 15.31 4.96 -10.13
C VAL A 16 14.92 3.67 -9.43
N ASP A 17 15.05 3.66 -8.10
CA ASP A 17 14.77 2.51 -7.24
C ASP A 17 13.31 2.48 -6.75
N VAL A 18 12.95 1.38 -6.07
CA VAL A 18 11.62 1.18 -5.47
C VAL A 18 11.24 2.29 -4.50
N ASP A 19 12.20 2.85 -3.76
CA ASP A 19 11.96 3.95 -2.82
C ASP A 19 11.47 5.17 -3.59
N ARG A 20 12.08 5.49 -4.73
CA ARG A 20 11.65 6.60 -5.57
C ARG A 20 10.32 6.34 -6.27
N HIS A 21 10.05 5.12 -6.74
CA HIS A 21 8.73 4.77 -7.31
C HIS A 21 7.62 4.93 -6.26
N SER A 22 7.85 4.48 -5.03
CA SER A 22 6.88 4.61 -3.94
C SER A 22 6.62 6.08 -3.57
N GLN A 23 7.65 6.92 -3.55
CA GLN A 23 7.51 8.37 -3.31
C GLN A 23 6.73 9.04 -4.43
N LEU A 24 6.94 8.67 -5.69
CA LEU A 24 6.16 9.20 -6.81
C LEU A 24 4.69 8.81 -6.69
N TRP A 25 4.42 7.56 -6.32
CA TRP A 25 3.06 7.08 -6.08
C TRP A 25 2.37 7.87 -4.96
N ASP A 26 3.07 8.10 -3.85
CA ASP A 26 2.58 8.89 -2.72
C ASP A 26 2.21 10.33 -3.13
N VAL A 27 3.05 10.92 -3.99
CA VAL A 27 2.90 12.30 -4.46
C VAL A 27 1.67 12.48 -5.37
N CYS A 28 1.27 11.45 -6.11
CA CYS A 28 0.08 11.54 -6.97
C CYS A 28 -1.19 11.85 -6.16
N SER A 29 -1.29 11.43 -4.90
CA SER A 29 -2.49 11.63 -4.05
C SER A 29 -3.82 11.25 -4.74
N LEU A 30 -3.77 10.30 -5.67
CA LEU A 30 -4.92 9.76 -6.40
C LEU A 30 -5.27 8.38 -5.84
N PHE A 31 -6.55 8.00 -5.90
CA PHE A 31 -7.03 6.68 -5.45
C PHE A 31 -6.64 5.57 -6.44
N LEU A 32 -5.34 5.33 -6.56
CA LEU A 32 -4.73 4.32 -7.42
C LEU A 32 -4.41 3.05 -6.64
N THR A 33 -4.46 1.90 -7.33
CA THR A 33 -3.94 0.64 -6.82
C THR A 33 -2.49 0.47 -7.27
N GLY A 34 -1.57 0.34 -6.32
CA GLY A 34 -0.20 -0.06 -6.59
C GLY A 34 -0.09 -1.57 -6.81
N THR A 35 0.70 -1.98 -7.80
CA THR A 35 1.04 -3.39 -8.07
C THR A 35 2.55 -3.58 -8.21
N GLY A 36 3.00 -4.83 -8.10
CA GLY A 36 4.35 -5.26 -8.42
C GLY A 36 4.32 -6.42 -9.42
N VAL A 37 5.31 -6.44 -10.31
CA VAL A 37 5.46 -7.43 -11.38
C VAL A 37 6.93 -7.82 -11.54
N SER A 38 7.19 -9.03 -12.02
CA SER A 38 8.56 -9.46 -12.33
C SER A 38 9.06 -8.83 -13.62
N ASP A 39 8.14 -8.63 -14.57
CA ASP A 39 8.45 -8.28 -15.96
C ASP A 39 9.43 -9.26 -16.61
N ASP A 40 9.38 -10.53 -16.19
CA ASP A 40 10.19 -11.59 -16.77
C ASP A 40 9.71 -11.91 -18.19
N HIS A 41 10.61 -11.77 -19.15
CA HIS A 41 10.39 -12.09 -20.56
C HIS A 41 11.01 -13.44 -20.97
N SER A 42 11.76 -14.08 -20.06
CA SER A 42 12.44 -15.34 -20.35
C SER A 42 11.59 -16.57 -20.03
N GLY A 43 10.64 -16.43 -19.10
CA GLY A 43 9.84 -17.54 -18.58
C GLY A 43 10.65 -18.50 -17.70
N GLN A 44 11.83 -18.10 -17.23
CA GLN A 44 12.78 -18.95 -16.51
C GLN A 44 13.24 -18.27 -15.21
N ASP A 45 13.23 -19.04 -14.11
CA ASP A 45 13.73 -18.66 -12.80
C ASP A 45 13.33 -17.24 -12.34
N TRP A 46 12.10 -16.82 -12.65
CA TRP A 46 11.62 -15.47 -12.30
C TRP A 46 11.71 -15.20 -10.79
N LEU A 47 11.68 -16.24 -9.95
CA LEU A 47 11.84 -16.12 -8.51
C LEU A 47 13.26 -15.72 -8.09
N GLY A 48 14.28 -16.21 -8.80
CA GLY A 48 15.69 -15.91 -8.59
C GLY A 48 16.16 -14.59 -9.18
N GLN A 49 15.33 -13.95 -10.02
CA GLN A 49 15.64 -12.66 -10.61
C GLN A 49 15.60 -11.52 -9.59
N GLU A 50 16.34 -10.44 -9.86
CA GLU A 50 16.27 -9.26 -9.02
C GLU A 50 14.88 -8.62 -9.07
N SER A 51 14.28 -8.55 -10.26
CA SER A 51 12.91 -8.12 -10.50
C SER A 51 11.97 -9.32 -10.43
N ASN A 52 11.59 -9.70 -9.22
CA ASN A 52 10.72 -10.85 -8.96
C ASN A 52 9.42 -10.46 -8.24
N PHE A 53 9.06 -9.18 -8.24
CA PHE A 53 7.90 -8.70 -7.52
C PHE A 53 6.62 -9.36 -8.02
N VAL A 54 5.73 -9.69 -7.11
CA VAL A 54 4.38 -10.19 -7.42
C VAL A 54 3.34 -9.40 -6.66
N THR A 55 2.10 -9.49 -7.12
CA THR A 55 0.94 -8.90 -6.45
C THR A 55 0.07 -10.01 -5.87
N TRP A 56 -0.19 -9.94 -4.57
CA TRP A 56 -1.12 -10.83 -3.86
C TRP A 56 -2.46 -10.12 -3.64
N ALA A 57 -3.55 -10.86 -3.85
CA ALA A 57 -4.90 -10.33 -3.70
C ALA A 57 -5.61 -10.92 -2.48
N HIS A 58 -6.23 -10.05 -1.69
CA HIS A 58 -7.23 -10.44 -0.70
C HIS A 58 -8.56 -10.65 -1.42
N SER A 59 -8.73 -11.85 -1.95
CA SER A 59 -9.88 -12.24 -2.77
C SER A 59 -10.61 -13.42 -2.13
N PRO A 60 -11.96 -13.46 -2.16
CA PRO A 60 -12.73 -14.59 -1.65
C PRO A 60 -12.51 -15.87 -2.47
N SER A 61 -12.08 -15.74 -3.73
CA SER A 61 -11.80 -16.88 -4.61
C SER A 61 -10.64 -16.58 -5.58
N ARG A 62 -10.31 -17.57 -6.42
CA ARG A 62 -9.34 -17.43 -7.52
C ARG A 62 -10.01 -17.13 -8.86
N GLU A 63 -11.32 -16.91 -8.86
CA GLU A 63 -12.05 -16.54 -10.07
C GLU A 63 -11.64 -15.15 -10.55
N LEU A 64 -11.55 -14.99 -11.88
CA LEU A 64 -11.11 -13.75 -12.49
C LEU A 64 -11.91 -12.53 -11.99
N ALA A 65 -13.22 -12.66 -11.85
CA ALA A 65 -14.08 -11.57 -11.39
C ALA A 65 -13.70 -11.07 -9.98
N ASP A 66 -13.40 -11.99 -9.05
CA ASP A 66 -13.04 -11.65 -7.68
C ASP A 66 -11.62 -11.06 -7.61
N LEU A 67 -10.70 -11.56 -8.45
CA LEU A 67 -9.35 -10.99 -8.57
C LEU A 67 -9.38 -9.56 -9.14
N LEU A 68 -10.20 -9.32 -10.17
CA LEU A 68 -10.41 -7.98 -10.73
C LEU A 68 -11.06 -7.04 -9.70
N ALA A 69 -12.02 -7.53 -8.91
CA ALA A 69 -12.62 -6.75 -7.83
C ALA A 69 -11.60 -6.38 -6.75
N ALA A 70 -10.70 -7.30 -6.37
CA ALA A 70 -9.62 -7.01 -5.44
C ALA A 70 -8.65 -5.94 -5.97
N LEU A 71 -8.26 -6.02 -7.25
CA LEU A 71 -7.43 -5.00 -7.90
C LEU A 71 -8.12 -3.64 -7.96
N ALA A 72 -9.38 -3.60 -8.40
CA ALA A 72 -10.16 -2.36 -8.52
C ALA A 72 -10.39 -1.66 -7.17
N SER A 73 -10.57 -2.45 -6.10
CA SER A 73 -10.75 -1.93 -4.73
C SER A 73 -9.44 -1.61 -4.02
N GLY A 74 -8.29 -2.01 -4.57
CA GLY A 74 -6.99 -1.87 -3.91
C GLY A 74 -6.76 -2.88 -2.77
N ARG A 75 -7.53 -3.97 -2.71
CA ARG A 75 -7.33 -5.08 -1.78
C ARG A 75 -6.20 -6.02 -2.22
N VAL A 76 -5.06 -5.42 -2.55
CA VAL A 76 -3.84 -6.14 -2.94
C VAL A 76 -2.63 -5.56 -2.23
N PHE A 77 -1.60 -6.36 -2.07
CA PHE A 77 -0.27 -5.93 -1.65
C PHE A 77 0.75 -6.57 -2.59
N PHE A 78 1.98 -6.06 -2.63
CA PHE A 78 2.99 -6.53 -3.57
C PHE A 78 4.37 -6.54 -2.96
N GLY A 79 5.28 -7.35 -3.50
CA GLY A 79 6.58 -7.59 -2.88
C GLY A 79 7.39 -8.68 -3.55
N ASP A 80 8.61 -8.87 -3.04
CA ASP A 80 9.56 -9.92 -3.43
C ASP A 80 9.18 -11.24 -2.72
N PRO A 81 8.63 -12.24 -3.43
CA PRO A 81 8.19 -13.49 -2.85
C PRO A 81 9.33 -14.39 -2.35
N ALA A 82 10.58 -14.15 -2.76
CA ALA A 82 11.73 -14.85 -2.23
C ALA A 82 12.16 -14.30 -0.85
N ARG A 83 11.73 -13.08 -0.50
CA ARG A 83 12.09 -12.41 0.76
C ARG A 83 10.92 -12.22 1.72
N PHE A 84 9.69 -12.22 1.21
CA PHE A 84 8.49 -12.03 2.00
C PHE A 84 7.43 -13.09 1.65
N SER A 85 6.98 -13.83 2.66
CA SER A 85 5.93 -14.86 2.54
C SER A 85 4.74 -14.60 3.47
N GLY A 86 4.68 -13.40 4.04
CA GLY A 86 3.65 -12.98 4.97
C GLY A 86 2.39 -12.44 4.30
N VAL A 87 1.54 -11.87 5.13
CA VAL A 87 0.34 -11.15 4.73
C VAL A 87 0.49 -9.69 5.12
N ILE A 88 -0.05 -8.77 4.32
CA ILE A 88 -0.19 -7.36 4.65
C ILE A 88 -1.64 -6.95 4.42
N ASP A 89 -2.26 -6.33 5.42
CA ASP A 89 -3.59 -5.73 5.32
C ASP A 89 -3.71 -4.51 6.26
N LEU A 90 -4.74 -3.70 6.03
CA LEU A 90 -5.11 -2.54 6.82
C LEU A 90 -6.61 -2.59 7.08
N GLN A 91 -7.04 -2.16 8.26
CA GLN A 91 -8.45 -2.05 8.58
C GLN A 91 -8.72 -0.76 9.36
N VAL A 92 -9.58 0.10 8.82
CA VAL A 92 -10.00 1.35 9.41
C VAL A 92 -11.27 1.12 10.23
N ASP A 93 -11.26 1.60 11.48
CA ASP A 93 -12.37 1.59 12.43
C ASP A 93 -13.05 0.21 12.55
N GLY A 94 -12.28 -0.86 12.37
CA GLY A 94 -12.74 -2.26 12.48
C GLY A 94 -13.60 -2.76 11.31
N GLY A 95 -13.77 -1.98 10.24
CA GLY A 95 -14.68 -2.34 9.14
C GLY A 95 -14.14 -2.11 7.74
N ALA A 96 -13.46 -1.00 7.48
CA ALA A 96 -13.05 -0.65 6.12
C ALA A 96 -11.64 -1.19 5.79
N PRO A 97 -11.48 -2.04 4.78
CA PRO A 97 -10.25 -2.78 4.50
C PRO A 97 -9.19 -1.92 3.77
N MET A 98 -8.00 -2.48 3.54
CA MET A 98 -6.98 -1.90 2.66
C MET A 98 -7.55 -1.50 1.30
N GLY A 99 -7.12 -0.37 0.76
CA GLY A 99 -7.61 0.18 -0.51
C GLY A 99 -8.87 1.06 -0.39
N SER A 100 -9.58 0.98 0.75
CA SER A 100 -10.80 1.77 0.99
C SER A 100 -10.52 3.26 1.17
N VAL A 101 -11.51 4.06 0.77
CA VAL A 101 -11.58 5.50 0.98
C VAL A 101 -12.78 5.79 1.86
N THR A 102 -12.53 6.35 3.04
CA THR A 102 -13.59 6.56 4.03
C THR A 102 -13.62 8.01 4.50
N THR A 103 -14.80 8.51 4.82
CA THR A 103 -15.02 9.88 5.32
C THR A 103 -15.46 9.84 6.77
N SER A 104 -14.97 10.80 7.59
CA SER A 104 -15.39 10.93 8.97
C SER A 104 -15.03 12.31 9.54
N ALA A 105 -15.89 12.81 10.43
CA ALA A 105 -15.62 14.02 11.19
C ALA A 105 -14.73 13.80 12.44
N ALA A 106 -14.38 12.56 12.77
CA ALA A 106 -13.53 12.26 13.93
C ALA A 106 -12.12 12.87 13.78
N ALA A 107 -11.60 13.48 14.84
CA ALA A 107 -10.25 14.06 14.84
C ALA A 107 -9.13 12.99 14.91
N THR A 108 -9.50 11.75 15.25
CA THR A 108 -8.59 10.60 15.28
C THR A 108 -9.38 9.37 14.87
N ARG A 109 -8.77 8.50 14.07
CA ARG A 109 -9.36 7.24 13.61
C ARG A 109 -8.42 6.08 13.92
N ALA A 110 -9.00 4.91 14.10
CA ALA A 110 -8.23 3.70 14.38
C ALA A 110 -7.87 3.01 13.07
N VAL A 111 -6.58 2.78 12.83
CA VAL A 111 -6.11 1.94 11.71
C VAL A 111 -5.41 0.74 12.31
N ARG A 112 -6.02 -0.44 12.16
CA ARG A 112 -5.34 -1.70 12.46
C ARG A 112 -4.49 -2.09 11.27
N ALA A 113 -3.18 -2.12 11.47
CA ALA A 113 -2.25 -2.70 10.51
C ALA A 113 -2.06 -4.18 10.84
N ILE A 114 -2.20 -5.06 9.84
CA ILE A 114 -2.16 -6.51 10.00
C ILE A 114 -0.99 -7.04 9.17
N LEU A 115 0.01 -7.62 9.83
CA LEU A 115 1.22 -8.11 9.18
C LEU A 115 1.71 -9.39 9.82
N THR A 116 2.09 -10.35 8.98
CA THR A 116 2.74 -11.60 9.38
C THR A 116 3.99 -11.83 8.53
N GLY A 117 4.78 -12.86 8.85
CA GLY A 117 5.93 -13.26 8.02
C GLY A 117 7.05 -12.21 7.92
N LEU A 118 7.16 -11.30 8.89
CA LEU A 118 8.22 -10.28 8.91
C LEU A 118 9.59 -10.94 9.14
N PRO A 119 10.63 -10.55 8.38
CA PRO A 119 11.97 -11.09 8.56
C PRO A 119 12.58 -10.64 9.89
N ALA A 120 13.40 -11.50 10.50
CA ALA A 120 14.15 -11.16 11.70
C ALA A 120 15.09 -9.97 11.43
N GLY A 121 15.08 -8.98 12.34
CA GLY A 121 15.85 -7.75 12.20
C GLY A 121 15.29 -6.76 11.17
N GLY A 122 14.16 -7.07 10.53
CA GLY A 122 13.45 -6.13 9.66
C GLY A 122 12.63 -5.10 10.43
N VAL A 123 12.09 -4.14 9.68
CA VAL A 123 11.20 -3.08 10.19
C VAL A 123 9.98 -2.93 9.28
N VAL A 124 8.90 -2.42 9.86
CA VAL A 124 7.73 -1.96 9.12
C VAL A 124 7.71 -0.45 9.19
N ARG A 125 7.74 0.20 8.03
CA ARG A 125 7.56 1.63 7.88
C ARG A 125 6.09 1.92 7.67
N ILE A 126 5.51 2.68 8.58
CA ILE A 126 4.14 3.20 8.49
C ILE A 126 4.25 4.56 7.83
N VAL A 127 3.82 4.64 6.57
CA VAL A 127 3.86 5.86 5.76
C VAL A 127 2.52 6.57 5.88
N GLN A 128 2.55 7.87 6.17
CA GLN A 128 1.38 8.74 6.18
C GLN A 128 1.62 9.92 5.25
N GLY A 129 0.68 10.22 4.37
CA GLY A 129 0.73 11.40 3.49
C GLY A 129 -0.54 12.22 3.55
N THR A 130 -0.41 13.53 3.39
CA THR A 130 -1.57 14.43 3.28
C THR A 130 -2.31 14.15 1.98
N VAL A 131 -3.65 14.13 2.04
CA VAL A 131 -4.50 14.05 0.85
C VAL A 131 -5.06 15.43 0.59
N ASP A 132 -4.33 16.23 -0.16
CA ASP A 132 -4.69 17.62 -0.47
C ASP A 132 -5.69 17.74 -1.64
N LEU A 133 -5.89 16.65 -2.39
CA LEU A 133 -6.69 16.61 -3.62
C LEU A 133 -6.27 17.70 -4.63
N ALA A 134 -5.01 18.16 -4.59
CA ALA A 134 -4.50 19.25 -5.42
C ALA A 134 -4.51 18.91 -6.92
N GLY A 135 -4.74 17.63 -7.24
CA GLY A 135 -4.70 17.10 -8.59
C GLY A 135 -3.27 17.06 -9.15
N PRO A 136 -3.10 16.63 -10.40
CA PRO A 136 -1.77 16.40 -10.98
C PRO A 136 -0.94 17.68 -11.20
N ALA A 137 -1.54 18.87 -11.03
CA ALA A 137 -0.90 20.14 -11.32
C ALA A 137 0.00 20.67 -10.17
N LYS A 138 -0.20 20.20 -8.94
CA LYS A 138 0.58 20.62 -7.76
C LYS A 138 0.86 19.44 -6.82
N PRO A 139 1.65 18.46 -7.25
CA PRO A 139 2.09 17.38 -6.38
C PRO A 139 2.96 17.91 -5.23
N GLU A 140 2.47 17.86 -3.99
CA GLU A 140 3.29 18.15 -2.81
C GLU A 140 3.78 16.85 -2.15
N PRO A 141 5.11 16.65 -1.98
CA PRO A 141 5.65 15.50 -1.26
C PRO A 141 5.43 15.70 0.25
N GLY A 142 4.26 15.33 0.72
CA GLY A 142 3.83 15.49 2.11
C GLY A 142 3.87 14.20 2.94
N THR A 143 4.71 13.21 2.59
CA THR A 143 4.78 11.96 3.36
C THR A 143 5.74 12.06 4.54
N THR A 144 5.30 11.49 5.65
CA THR A 144 6.09 11.20 6.83
C THR A 144 6.01 9.72 7.13
N PHE A 145 6.93 9.21 7.94
CA PHE A 145 6.85 7.82 8.35
C PHE A 145 7.34 7.60 9.77
N THR A 146 6.89 6.50 10.35
CA THR A 146 7.42 5.94 11.59
C THR A 146 7.81 4.50 11.33
N GLU A 147 8.95 4.07 11.86
CA GLU A 147 9.40 2.69 11.75
C GLU A 147 9.12 1.92 13.04
N MET A 148 8.60 0.71 12.89
CA MET A 148 8.39 -0.23 13.98
C MET A 148 9.19 -1.50 13.71
N PRO A 149 9.98 -1.99 14.68
CA PRO A 149 10.75 -3.21 14.49
C PRO A 149 9.83 -4.43 14.36
N ALA A 150 10.26 -5.46 13.61
CA ALA A 150 9.46 -6.64 13.33
C ALA A 150 8.87 -7.32 14.58
N TYR A 151 9.59 -7.32 15.71
CA TYR A 151 9.11 -7.93 16.95
C TYR A 151 7.87 -7.24 17.56
N ALA A 152 7.62 -5.97 17.22
CA ALA A 152 6.43 -5.25 17.66
C ALA A 152 5.12 -5.84 17.08
N TRP A 153 5.25 -6.67 16.03
CA TRP A 153 4.15 -7.32 15.32
C TRP A 153 3.94 -8.77 15.75
N SER A 154 4.47 -9.19 16.90
CA SER A 154 4.33 -10.58 17.40
C SER A 154 2.88 -11.06 17.53
N ARG A 155 1.92 -10.12 17.67
CA ARG A 155 0.47 -10.41 17.69
C ARG A 155 -0.16 -10.54 16.29
N GLY A 156 0.61 -10.30 15.23
CA GLY A 156 0.14 -10.23 13.84
C GLY A 156 -0.49 -8.88 13.46
N TYR A 157 -0.60 -7.93 14.40
CA TYR A 157 -1.15 -6.61 14.13
C TYR A 157 -0.67 -5.56 15.14
N VAL A 158 -0.81 -4.29 14.74
CA VAL A 158 -0.66 -3.09 15.58
C VAL A 158 -1.85 -2.17 15.34
N ASP A 159 -2.41 -1.61 16.41
CA ASP A 159 -3.46 -0.59 16.32
C ASP A 159 -2.82 0.81 16.32
N LEU A 160 -3.08 1.58 15.27
CA LEU A 160 -2.51 2.90 15.02
C LEU A 160 -3.58 3.97 15.22
N PRO A 161 -3.46 4.84 16.25
CA PRO A 161 -4.28 6.04 16.32
C PRO A 161 -3.76 7.04 15.30
N VAL A 162 -4.57 7.35 14.30
CA VAL A 162 -4.20 8.27 13.21
C VAL A 162 -4.96 9.57 13.41
N ASP A 163 -4.25 10.69 13.59
CA ASP A 163 -4.86 12.02 13.57
C ASP A 163 -5.55 12.21 12.21
N THR A 164 -6.78 12.68 12.16
CA THR A 164 -7.52 12.89 10.91
C THR A 164 -8.21 14.25 10.92
N ARG A 165 -7.59 15.25 11.57
CA ARG A 165 -8.01 16.66 11.45
C ARG A 165 -7.81 17.21 10.04
N SER A 166 -6.83 16.66 9.33
CA SER A 166 -6.62 16.87 7.89
C SER A 166 -6.70 15.53 7.16
N PRO A 167 -7.23 15.49 5.92
CA PRO A 167 -7.27 14.27 5.13
C PRO A 167 -5.89 13.67 4.91
N ARG A 168 -5.80 12.34 4.97
CA ARG A 168 -4.53 11.62 4.81
C ARG A 168 -4.72 10.20 4.33
N PHE A 169 -3.64 9.62 3.81
CA PHE A 169 -3.57 8.18 3.59
C PHE A 169 -2.58 7.52 4.54
N VAL A 170 -2.74 6.21 4.74
CA VAL A 170 -1.79 5.37 5.46
C VAL A 170 -1.48 4.15 4.62
N ARG A 171 -0.20 3.83 4.45
CA ARG A 171 0.28 2.57 3.85
C ARG A 171 1.47 2.02 4.61
N LEU A 172 1.87 0.80 4.27
CA LEU A 172 2.93 0.08 4.95
C LEU A 172 4.02 -0.32 3.96
N GLU A 173 5.27 -0.29 4.41
CA GLU A 173 6.40 -0.91 3.73
C GLU A 173 7.09 -1.86 4.70
N VAL A 174 7.36 -3.08 4.25
CA VAL A 174 8.21 -4.03 4.96
C VAL A 174 9.62 -3.87 4.42
N ARG A 175 10.57 -3.66 5.33
CA ARG A 175 12.00 -3.59 5.01
C ARG A 175 12.75 -4.70 5.74
N ASP A 176 13.68 -5.33 5.04
CA ASP A 176 14.57 -6.30 5.66
C ASP A 176 15.65 -5.62 6.51
N ARG A 177 16.52 -6.42 7.14
CA ARG A 177 17.59 -5.92 8.01
C ARG A 177 18.63 -5.03 7.31
N THR A 178 18.67 -5.02 5.97
CA THR A 178 19.58 -4.16 5.20
C THR A 178 18.90 -2.86 4.77
N GLY A 179 17.62 -2.70 5.08
CA GLY A 179 16.81 -1.54 4.71
C GLY A 179 16.11 -1.67 3.35
N ARG A 180 16.27 -2.79 2.64
CA ARG A 180 15.62 -3.03 1.35
C ARG A 180 14.11 -3.22 1.54
N VAL A 181 13.31 -2.54 0.73
CA VAL A 181 11.86 -2.80 0.65
C VAL A 181 11.63 -4.16 0.04
N ILE A 182 10.87 -5.00 0.75
CA ILE A 182 10.55 -6.37 0.32
C ILE A 182 9.04 -6.59 0.14
N ALA A 183 8.19 -5.73 0.69
CA ALA A 183 6.76 -5.73 0.42
C ALA A 183 6.11 -4.38 0.76
N LEU A 184 5.02 -4.04 0.08
CA LEU A 184 4.27 -2.80 0.26
C LEU A 184 2.76 -3.07 0.25
N SER A 185 2.03 -2.34 1.08
CA SER A 185 0.56 -2.34 1.09
C SER A 185 0.00 -1.32 0.10
N ASN A 186 -1.25 -1.51 -0.32
CA ASN A 186 -2.06 -0.40 -0.80
C ASN A 186 -2.50 0.51 0.36
N PRO A 187 -2.77 1.80 0.09
CA PRO A 187 -3.18 2.73 1.14
C PRO A 187 -4.63 2.52 1.59
N VAL A 188 -4.92 2.91 2.82
CA VAL A 188 -6.26 3.34 3.23
C VAL A 188 -6.32 4.86 3.22
N TRP A 189 -7.45 5.42 2.79
CA TRP A 189 -7.64 6.88 2.69
C TRP A 189 -8.66 7.35 3.73
N LEU A 190 -8.24 8.32 4.54
CA LEU A 190 -8.97 8.86 5.67
C LEU A 190 -9.31 10.32 5.40
N LEU A 191 -10.51 10.56 4.87
CA LEU A 191 -10.96 11.88 4.45
C LEU A 191 -11.91 12.50 5.49
N ARG A 192 -12.06 13.82 5.42
CA ARG A 192 -13.06 14.57 6.19
C ARG A 192 -14.41 14.55 5.52
N ASP A 193 -14.40 14.75 4.20
CA ASP A 193 -15.58 14.94 3.36
C ASP A 193 -15.43 14.14 2.06
N VAL A 194 -16.54 13.88 1.39
CA VAL A 194 -16.54 13.24 0.07
C VAL A 194 -15.97 14.24 -0.94
N PRO A 195 -14.94 13.87 -1.74
CA PRO A 195 -14.41 14.74 -2.78
C PRO A 195 -15.49 15.14 -3.80
N ALA A 196 -15.33 16.30 -4.45
CA ALA A 196 -16.29 16.76 -5.47
C ALA A 196 -16.44 15.76 -6.64
N GLY A 197 -15.38 15.02 -6.97
CA GLY A 197 -15.39 13.94 -7.98
C GLY A 197 -15.96 12.61 -7.48
N GLY A 198 -16.39 12.54 -6.22
CA GLY A 198 -16.84 11.32 -5.55
C GLY A 198 -15.70 10.39 -5.13
N ILE A 199 -16.09 9.29 -4.49
CA ILE A 199 -15.23 8.14 -4.22
C ILE A 199 -15.54 7.06 -5.26
N PRO A 200 -14.53 6.45 -5.91
CA PRO A 200 -14.77 5.33 -6.82
C PRO A 200 -15.55 4.22 -6.13
N ALA A 201 -16.62 3.73 -6.78
CA ALA A 201 -17.56 2.78 -6.16
C ALA A 201 -16.85 1.57 -5.52
N ALA A 202 -15.83 1.02 -6.19
CA ALA A 202 -15.05 -0.12 -5.72
C ALA A 202 -14.24 0.12 -4.43
N ARG A 203 -14.06 1.38 -4.03
CA ARG A 203 -13.25 1.79 -2.85
C ARG A 203 -14.09 2.34 -1.70
N SER A 204 -15.40 2.44 -1.87
CA SER A 204 -16.35 3.00 -0.88
C SER A 204 -16.70 2.00 0.21
#